data_AF-A0A0C2JDL1-F1
#
_entry.id   AF-A0A0C2JDL1-F1
#
_cell.length_a   1.000
_cell.length_b   1.000
_cell.length_c   1.000
_cell.angle_alpha   90.00
_cell.angle_beta   90.00
_cell.angle_gamma   90.00
#
_symmetry.space_group_name_H-M   'P 1'
#
loop_
_entity.id
_entity.type
_entity.pdbx_description
1 polymer ?
#
loop_
_entity_poly.entity_id
_entity_poly.type
_entity_poly.pdbx_seq_one_letter_code
_entity_poly.pdbx_strand_id
1 'polypeptide(L)'
;MYVSKKRKVHNEGRIFKNDLIYKYFLQMSTRLHCHYVKKHADFSSTLSTEERPNRAKTLDIKLVKQPDFFRKHKIFQIAATRASFMVAYNIAKHSNSLRDGEFVKWPILGVVYQVSQEHRKKFEEISLSTRNIARRVATIDEDLKSQL
;
A
#
# COMPACT_ATOMS: atom_id res chain seq x y z
N MET A 1 6.98 11.34 34.44
CA MET A 1 7.08 10.99 33.00
C MET A 1 6.03 9.94 32.67
N TYR A 2 4.99 10.30 31.91
CA TYR A 2 3.92 9.37 31.53
C TYR A 2 4.39 8.52 30.35
N VAL A 3 4.94 7.34 30.62
CA VAL A 3 5.30 6.38 29.58
C VAL A 3 4.01 5.78 29.03
N SER A 4 3.56 6.28 27.88
CA SER A 4 2.38 5.75 27.19
C SER A 4 2.60 4.25 26.93
N LYS A 5 1.90 3.39 27.68
CA LYS A 5 1.89 1.93 27.47
C LYS A 5 1.54 1.68 26.00
N LYS A 6 2.50 1.18 25.22
CA LYS A 6 2.27 0.81 23.81
C LYS A 6 1.13 -0.21 23.78
N ARG A 7 -0.01 0.18 23.18
CA ARG A 7 -1.22 -0.65 23.09
C ARG A 7 -0.91 -1.90 22.26
N LYS A 8 -1.18 -3.09 22.84
CA LYS A 8 -0.86 -4.38 22.22
C LYS A 8 -2.08 -4.91 21.48
N VAL A 9 -2.08 -4.82 20.15
CA VAL A 9 -3.21 -5.26 19.29
C VAL A 9 -3.58 -6.73 19.49
N HIS A 10 -2.61 -7.60 19.78
CA HIS A 10 -2.86 -9.04 20.00
C HIS A 10 -3.67 -9.35 21.26
N ASN A 11 -3.60 -8.49 22.29
CA ASN A 11 -4.34 -8.68 23.54
C ASN A 11 -5.84 -8.37 23.39
N GLU A 12 -6.23 -7.70 22.30
CA GLU A 12 -7.58 -7.16 22.14
C GLU A 12 -8.44 -8.00 21.18
N GLY A 13 -7.92 -9.12 20.64
CA GLY A 13 -8.67 -10.00 19.74
C GLY A 13 -9.17 -9.33 18.46
N ARG A 14 -8.63 -8.16 18.10
CA ARG A 14 -9.15 -7.33 17.00
C ARG A 14 -8.72 -7.90 15.66
N ILE A 15 -9.70 -8.45 14.93
CA ILE A 15 -9.56 -8.84 13.53
C ILE A 15 -9.54 -7.56 12.67
N PHE A 16 -8.59 -7.46 11.74
CA PHE A 16 -8.57 -6.37 10.75
C PHE A 16 -9.87 -6.42 9.92
N LYS A 17 -10.80 -5.50 10.19
CA LYS A 17 -12.04 -5.34 9.42
C LYS A 17 -11.73 -4.51 8.17
N ASN A 18 -12.23 -4.95 7.02
CA ASN A 18 -12.13 -4.23 5.73
C ASN A 18 -12.70 -2.80 5.75
N ASP A 19 -13.39 -2.42 6.83
CA ASP A 19 -13.99 -1.10 7.06
C ASP A 19 -13.00 0.08 6.94
N LEU A 20 -11.73 -0.17 7.31
CA LEU A 20 -10.64 0.81 7.14
C LEU A 20 -10.32 1.11 5.68
N ILE A 21 -10.46 0.11 4.80
CA ILE A 21 -10.24 0.26 3.36
C ILE A 21 -11.32 1.18 2.78
N TYR A 22 -12.59 1.02 3.20
CA TYR A 22 -13.68 1.89 2.78
C TYR A 22 -13.47 3.34 3.21
N LYS A 23 -13.06 3.58 4.47
CA LYS A 23 -12.71 4.94 4.93
C LYS A 23 -11.59 5.58 4.10
N TYR A 24 -10.59 4.81 3.70
CA TYR A 24 -9.51 5.28 2.82
C TYR A 24 -10.03 5.66 1.41
N PHE A 25 -10.97 4.89 0.86
CA PHE A 25 -11.61 5.22 -0.41
C PHE A 25 -12.47 6.49 -0.33
N LEU A 26 -13.18 6.70 0.77
CA LEU A 26 -13.90 7.96 1.04
C LEU A 26 -12.94 9.16 1.13
N GLN A 27 -11.77 9.01 1.75
CA GLN A 27 -10.75 10.06 1.72
C GLN A 27 -10.26 10.33 0.29
N MET A 28 -10.12 9.29 -0.53
CA MET A 28 -9.71 9.45 -1.94
C MET A 28 -10.72 10.25 -2.75
N SER A 29 -12.04 10.07 -2.53
CA SER A 29 -13.08 10.84 -3.24
C SER A 29 -13.00 12.34 -2.92
N THR A 30 -12.73 12.70 -1.66
CA THR A 30 -12.49 14.11 -1.30
C THR A 30 -11.25 14.69 -1.97
N ARG A 31 -10.18 13.89 -2.14
CA ARG A 31 -8.96 14.30 -2.86
C ARG A 31 -9.21 14.52 -4.35
N LEU A 32 -10.03 13.67 -4.97
CA LEU A 32 -10.49 13.85 -6.36
C LEU A 32 -11.25 15.16 -6.54
N HIS A 33 -12.17 15.47 -5.62
CA HIS A 33 -12.88 16.74 -5.62
C HIS A 33 -11.92 17.94 -5.48
N CYS A 34 -11.00 17.90 -4.51
CA CYS A 34 -9.99 18.95 -4.35
C CYS A 34 -9.08 19.10 -5.58
N HIS A 35 -8.70 17.99 -6.22
CA HIS A 35 -7.92 18.02 -7.45
C HIS A 35 -8.69 18.70 -8.58
N TYR A 36 -9.95 18.33 -8.77
CA TYR A 36 -10.82 18.95 -9.76
C TYR A 36 -10.95 20.46 -9.51
N VAL A 37 -11.25 20.87 -8.28
CA VAL A 37 -11.37 22.29 -7.92
C VAL A 37 -10.05 23.04 -8.12
N LYS A 38 -8.88 22.43 -7.88
CA LYS A 38 -7.58 23.11 -8.02
C LYS A 38 -7.02 23.14 -9.46
N LYS A 39 -7.29 22.11 -10.25
CA LYS A 39 -6.67 21.92 -11.59
C LYS A 39 -7.65 22.13 -12.73
N HIS A 40 -8.94 22.07 -12.44
CA HIS A 40 -10.02 22.15 -13.41
C HIS A 40 -11.13 23.10 -12.94
N ALA A 41 -10.79 24.10 -12.11
CA ALA A 41 -11.73 25.14 -11.67
C ALA A 41 -12.47 25.76 -12.85
N ASP A 42 -11.73 26.04 -13.92
CA ASP A 42 -12.23 26.74 -15.10
C ASP A 42 -12.85 25.81 -16.16
N PHE A 43 -12.83 24.50 -15.90
CA PHE A 43 -13.38 23.51 -16.83
C PHE A 43 -14.90 23.66 -17.01
N SER A 44 -15.59 24.11 -15.95
CA SER A 44 -17.03 24.36 -15.98
C SER A 44 -17.38 25.77 -16.45
N SER A 45 -16.50 26.75 -16.22
CA SER A 45 -16.73 28.16 -16.60
C SER A 45 -16.57 28.41 -18.09
N THR A 46 -15.81 27.56 -18.79
CA THR A 46 -15.57 27.64 -20.25
C THR A 46 -16.67 27.00 -21.10
N LEU A 47 -17.62 26.27 -20.48
CA LEU A 47 -18.67 25.54 -21.19
C LEU A 47 -20.05 26.10 -20.83
N SER A 48 -20.85 26.40 -21.86
CA SER A 48 -22.26 26.76 -21.70
C SER A 48 -23.07 25.60 -21.09
N THR A 49 -24.18 25.92 -20.42
CA THR A 49 -25.08 24.95 -19.80
C THR A 49 -25.55 23.87 -20.79
N GLU A 50 -25.74 24.23 -22.06
CA GLU A 50 -26.14 23.34 -23.16
C GLU A 50 -25.00 22.47 -23.71
N GLU A 51 -23.75 22.91 -23.58
CA GLU A 51 -22.57 22.20 -24.11
C GLU A 51 -22.03 21.16 -23.13
N ARG A 52 -22.24 21.39 -21.83
CA ARG A 52 -21.86 20.49 -20.74
C ARG A 52 -22.35 19.04 -20.93
N PRO A 53 -23.64 18.76 -21.24
CA PRO A 53 -24.09 17.37 -21.44
C PRO A 53 -23.43 16.71 -22.66
N ASN A 54 -23.19 17.44 -23.75
CA ASN A 54 -22.53 16.90 -24.93
C ASN A 54 -21.05 16.59 -24.66
N ARG A 55 -20.37 17.47 -23.91
CA ARG A 55 -18.99 17.24 -23.47
C ARG A 55 -18.90 16.05 -22.52
N ALA A 56 -19.82 15.91 -21.57
CA ALA A 56 -19.89 14.77 -20.66
C ALA A 56 -20.06 13.45 -21.44
N LYS A 57 -21.02 13.37 -22.37
CA LYS A 57 -21.21 12.21 -23.26
C LYS A 57 -19.94 11.86 -24.04
N THR A 58 -19.24 12.86 -24.56
CA THR A 58 -17.98 12.65 -25.30
C THR A 58 -16.89 12.07 -24.42
N LEU A 59 -16.78 12.54 -23.17
CA LEU A 59 -15.82 12.03 -22.19
C LEU A 59 -16.18 10.61 -21.76
N ASP A 60 -17.45 10.29 -21.54
CA ASP A 60 -17.91 8.94 -21.22
C ASP A 60 -17.56 7.95 -22.34
N ILE A 61 -17.78 8.32 -23.61
CA ILE A 61 -17.42 7.48 -24.75
C ILE A 61 -15.90 7.25 -24.80
N LYS A 62 -15.09 8.27 -24.51
CA LYS A 62 -13.62 8.13 -24.45
C LYS A 62 -13.18 7.25 -23.28
N LEU A 63 -13.86 7.37 -22.14
CA LEU A 63 -13.60 6.56 -20.95
C LEU A 63 -13.91 5.08 -21.20
N VAL A 64 -15.03 4.79 -21.87
CA VAL A 64 -15.42 3.42 -22.29
C VAL A 64 -14.45 2.81 -23.29
N LYS A 65 -13.66 3.63 -24.00
CA LYS A 65 -12.58 3.17 -24.90
C LYS A 65 -11.24 2.97 -24.20
N GLN A 66 -11.07 3.47 -22.97
CA GLN A 66 -9.85 3.31 -22.16
C GLN A 66 -9.97 2.42 -20.90
N PRO A 67 -10.97 1.51 -20.76
CA PRO A 67 -11.28 0.89 -19.48
C PRO A 67 -10.17 -0.04 -19.01
N ASP A 68 -9.46 -0.72 -19.91
CA ASP A 68 -8.42 -1.68 -19.54
C ASP A 68 -7.26 -1.03 -18.81
N PHE A 69 -6.84 0.17 -19.21
CA PHE A 69 -5.77 0.89 -18.55
C PHE A 69 -6.18 1.27 -17.12
N PHE A 70 -7.33 1.93 -16.96
CA PHE A 70 -7.82 2.37 -15.65
C PHE A 70 -8.19 1.20 -14.75
N ARG A 71 -8.76 0.11 -15.30
CA ARG A 71 -9.13 -1.09 -14.54
C ARG A 71 -7.89 -1.81 -14.01
N LYS A 72 -6.86 -2.00 -14.84
CA LYS A 72 -5.58 -2.59 -14.41
C LYS A 72 -4.93 -1.74 -13.32
N HIS A 73 -4.88 -0.42 -13.50
CA HIS A 73 -4.29 0.48 -12.51
C HIS A 73 -5.09 0.49 -11.19
N LYS A 74 -6.43 0.47 -11.27
CA LYS A 74 -7.30 0.38 -10.10
C LYS A 74 -7.10 -0.93 -9.32
N ILE A 75 -6.97 -2.07 -10.02
CA ILE A 75 -6.67 -3.37 -9.40
C ILE A 75 -5.32 -3.32 -8.68
N PHE A 76 -4.28 -2.78 -9.34
CA PHE A 76 -2.96 -2.63 -8.73
C PHE A 76 -2.98 -1.72 -7.50
N GLN A 77 -3.66 -0.57 -7.56
CA GLN A 77 -3.77 0.35 -6.42
C GLN A 77 -4.52 -0.27 -5.24
N ILE A 78 -5.58 -1.04 -5.49
CA ILE A 78 -6.30 -1.79 -4.44
C ILE A 78 -5.37 -2.82 -3.81
N ALA A 79 -4.64 -3.59 -4.62
CA ALA A 79 -3.67 -4.58 -4.14
C ALA A 79 -2.56 -3.94 -3.29
N ALA A 80 -1.97 -2.84 -3.77
CA ALA A 80 -0.95 -2.08 -3.05
C ALA A 80 -1.47 -1.52 -1.72
N THR A 81 -2.69 -0.97 -1.71
CA THR A 81 -3.33 -0.46 -0.48
C THR A 81 -3.59 -1.58 0.53
N ARG A 82 -4.09 -2.73 0.08
CA ARG A 82 -4.27 -3.90 0.95
C ARG A 82 -2.94 -4.40 1.51
N ALA A 83 -1.92 -4.46 0.66
CA ALA A 83 -0.58 -4.85 1.05
C ALA A 83 -0.01 -3.90 2.12
N SER A 84 -0.15 -2.58 1.96
CA SER A 84 0.33 -1.60 2.95
C SER A 84 -0.37 -1.74 4.31
N PHE A 85 -1.69 -1.95 4.32
CA PHE A 85 -2.42 -2.18 5.57
C PHE A 85 -1.99 -3.49 6.25
N MET A 86 -1.77 -4.55 5.48
CA MET A 86 -1.33 -5.84 6.02
C MET A 86 0.09 -5.75 6.61
N VAL A 87 1.00 -5.04 5.94
CA VAL A 87 2.33 -4.72 6.48
C VAL A 87 2.20 -3.96 7.80
N ALA A 88 1.41 -2.88 7.82
CA ALA A 88 1.20 -2.08 9.03
C ALA A 88 0.60 -2.91 10.18
N TYR A 89 -0.35 -3.81 9.89
CA TYR A 89 -0.95 -4.73 10.86
C TYR A 89 0.09 -5.71 11.42
N ASN A 90 0.88 -6.35 10.55
CA ASN A 90 1.93 -7.28 10.98
C ASN A 90 3.00 -6.58 11.82
N ILE A 91 3.40 -5.37 11.44
CA ILE A 91 4.32 -4.53 12.25
C ILE A 91 3.70 -4.23 13.62
N ALA A 92 2.45 -3.80 13.68
CA ALA A 92 1.77 -3.48 14.94
C ALA A 92 1.65 -4.72 15.85
N LYS A 93 1.28 -5.87 15.26
CA LYS A 93 1.13 -7.16 15.96
C LYS A 93 2.45 -7.66 16.53
N HIS A 94 3.53 -7.57 15.75
CA HIS A 94 4.85 -8.10 16.10
C HIS A 94 5.82 -7.02 16.59
N SER A 95 5.32 -5.86 17.05
CA SER A 95 6.11 -4.68 17.44
C SER A 95 7.14 -4.91 18.55
N ASN A 96 7.10 -6.05 19.25
CA ASN A 96 8.11 -6.44 20.25
C ASN A 96 9.22 -7.34 19.69
N SER A 97 9.09 -7.87 18.46
CA SER A 97 10.00 -8.87 17.86
C SER A 97 10.91 -8.29 16.77
N LEU A 98 11.17 -6.98 16.77
CA LEU A 98 12.12 -6.35 15.83
C LEU A 98 13.55 -6.94 15.90
N ARG A 99 13.85 -7.77 16.92
CA ARG A 99 15.09 -8.52 17.06
C ARG A 99 15.15 -9.80 16.22
N ASP A 100 14.02 -10.30 15.72
CA ASP A 100 13.96 -11.51 14.91
C ASP A 100 13.80 -11.15 13.43
N GLY A 101 14.67 -11.68 12.56
CA GLY A 101 14.61 -11.46 11.12
C GLY A 101 13.32 -11.93 10.47
N GLU A 102 12.65 -12.92 11.08
CA GLU A 102 11.33 -13.40 10.65
C GLU A 102 10.25 -12.30 10.75
N PHE A 103 10.44 -11.29 11.61
CA PHE A 103 9.59 -10.09 11.64
C PHE A 103 9.50 -9.41 10.27
N VAL A 104 10.59 -9.39 9.51
CA VAL A 104 10.65 -8.76 8.19
C VAL A 104 10.06 -9.68 7.11
N LYS A 105 10.18 -10.99 7.28
CA LYS A 105 9.71 -12.00 6.33
C LYS A 105 8.19 -11.96 6.15
N TRP A 106 7.44 -11.93 7.26
CA TRP A 106 5.97 -11.99 7.22
C TRP A 106 5.31 -10.82 6.47
N PRO A 107 5.67 -9.54 6.72
CA PRO A 107 5.19 -8.42 5.92
C PRO A 107 5.53 -8.54 4.44
N ILE A 108 6.77 -8.92 4.10
CA ILE A 108 7.22 -9.06 2.71
C ILE A 108 6.39 -10.13 1.99
N LEU A 109 6.24 -11.32 2.59
CA LEU A 109 5.42 -12.37 2.01
C LEU A 109 3.98 -11.91 1.80
N GLY A 110 3.39 -11.24 2.80
CA GLY A 110 2.06 -10.66 2.66
C GLY A 110 1.94 -9.73 1.44
N VAL A 111 2.90 -8.83 1.23
CA VAL A 111 2.90 -7.94 0.06
C VAL A 111 2.93 -8.76 -1.24
N VAL A 112 3.81 -9.76 -1.30
CA VAL A 112 3.97 -10.62 -2.48
C VAL A 112 2.69 -11.39 -2.79
N TYR A 113 1.99 -11.95 -1.79
CA TYR A 113 0.69 -12.59 -2.00
C TYR A 113 -0.35 -11.68 -2.67
N GLN A 114 -0.31 -10.39 -2.35
CA GLN A 114 -1.29 -9.42 -2.84
C GLN A 114 -0.92 -8.80 -4.18
N VAL A 115 0.38 -8.63 -4.45
CA VAL A 115 0.88 -7.89 -5.62
C VAL A 115 1.43 -8.79 -6.71
N SER A 116 2.10 -9.90 -6.38
CA SER A 116 2.69 -10.82 -7.35
C SER A 116 2.74 -12.26 -6.83
N GLN A 117 1.72 -13.04 -7.19
CA GLN A 117 1.66 -14.46 -6.82
C GLN A 117 2.69 -15.32 -7.56
N GLU A 118 3.10 -14.89 -8.75
CA GLU A 118 4.05 -15.61 -9.61
C GLU A 118 5.41 -15.82 -8.93
N HIS A 119 5.89 -14.83 -8.18
CA HIS A 119 7.22 -14.88 -7.57
C HIS A 119 7.20 -15.40 -6.12
N ARG A 120 6.04 -15.78 -5.60
CA ARG A 120 5.83 -16.18 -4.20
C ARG A 120 6.88 -17.16 -3.67
N LYS A 121 7.10 -18.28 -4.38
CA LYS A 121 8.03 -19.33 -3.93
C LYS A 121 9.44 -18.80 -3.72
N LYS A 122 9.92 -17.92 -4.61
CA LYS A 122 11.24 -17.28 -4.52
C LYS A 122 11.39 -16.47 -3.23
N PHE A 123 10.32 -15.81 -2.77
CA PHE A 123 10.33 -15.05 -1.50
C PHE A 123 10.22 -15.95 -0.27
N GLU A 124 9.51 -17.09 -0.36
CA GLU A 124 9.42 -18.06 0.75
C GLU A 124 10.77 -18.74 1.02
N GLU A 125 11.55 -18.98 -0.03
CA GLU A 125 12.89 -19.57 0.03
C GLU A 125 13.93 -18.64 0.68
N ILE A 126 13.66 -17.33 0.78
CA ILE A 126 14.56 -16.39 1.46
C ILE A 126 14.59 -16.73 2.96
N SER A 127 15.70 -17.30 3.42
CA SER A 127 15.91 -17.58 4.84
C SER A 127 16.33 -16.33 5.59
N LEU A 128 15.47 -15.86 6.50
CA LEU A 128 15.70 -14.69 7.36
C LEU A 128 15.83 -15.09 8.83
N SER A 129 16.33 -16.30 9.10
CA SER A 129 16.63 -16.73 10.47
C SER A 129 17.65 -15.77 11.11
N THR A 130 17.52 -15.56 12.42
CA THR A 130 18.43 -14.66 13.18
C THR A 130 19.90 -14.97 12.90
N ARG A 131 20.27 -16.26 12.81
CA ARG A 131 21.64 -16.69 12.48
C ARG A 131 22.07 -16.26 11.08
N ASN A 132 21.21 -16.42 10.07
CA ASN A 132 21.54 -16.04 8.70
C ASN A 132 21.65 -14.53 8.55
N ILE A 133 20.77 -13.76 9.21
CA ILE A 133 20.88 -12.30 9.21
C ILE A 133 22.18 -11.86 9.87
N ALA A 134 22.52 -12.37 11.05
CA ALA A 134 23.76 -12.01 11.74
C ALA A 134 25.01 -12.27 10.88
N ARG A 135 25.06 -13.41 10.19
CA ARG A 135 26.16 -13.73 9.25
C ARG A 135 26.21 -12.75 8.08
N ARG A 136 25.07 -12.44 7.47
CA ARG A 136 25.00 -11.48 6.35
C ARG A 136 25.44 -10.08 6.77
N VAL A 137 25.04 -9.63 7.96
CA VAL A 137 25.48 -8.34 8.52
C VAL A 137 26.99 -8.31 8.72
N ALA A 138 27.57 -9.38 9.27
CA ALA A 138 29.02 -9.48 9.43
C ALA A 138 29.76 -9.44 8.08
N THR A 139 29.27 -10.18 7.07
CA THR A 139 29.85 -10.14 5.72
C THR A 139 29.79 -8.74 5.09
N ILE A 140 28.67 -8.02 5.28
CA ILE A 140 28.54 -6.64 4.80
C ILE A 140 29.52 -5.70 5.53
N ASP A 141 29.66 -5.85 6.85
CA ASP A 141 30.59 -5.06 7.66
C ASP A 141 32.05 -5.30 7.24
N GLU A 142 32.43 -6.55 6.98
CA GLU A 142 33.76 -6.90 6.47
C GLU A 142 34.03 -6.32 5.08
N ASP A 143 33.06 -6.42 4.15
CA ASP A 143 33.17 -5.82 2.82
C ASP A 143 33.34 -4.29 2.89
N LEU A 144 32.52 -3.61 3.69
CA LEU A 144 32.61 -2.17 3.89
C LEU A 144 33.95 -1.74 4.50
N LYS A 145 34.50 -2.52 5.44
CA LYS A 145 35.84 -2.28 6.02
C LYS A 145 36.96 -2.45 5.00
N SER A 146 36.80 -3.35 4.02
CA SER A 146 37.83 -3.58 3.00
C SER A 146 37.88 -2.49 1.92
N GLN A 147 36.84 -1.66 1.81
CA GLN A 147 36.72 -0.55 0.85
C GLN A 147 37.23 0.79 1.40
N LEU A 148 37.63 0.83 2.67
CA LEU A 148 38.26 1.97 3.35
C LEU A 148 39.78 1.90 3.24
#